data_AF-A0A8H3FTZ2-F1
#
_entry.id   AF-A0A8H3FTZ2-F1
#
_cell.length_a   1.000
_cell.length_b   1.000
_cell.length_c   1.000
_cell.angle_alpha   90.00
_cell.angle_beta   90.00
_cell.angle_gamma   90.00
#
_symmetry.space_group_name_H-M   'P 1'
#
loop_
_entity.id
_entity.type
_entity.pdbx_description
1 polymer ?
#
loop_
_entity_poly.entity_id
_entity_poly.type
_entity_poly.pdbx_seq_one_letter_code
_entity_poly.pdbx_strand_id
1 'polypeptide(L)'
;MFNVIEKEMQWRRDQSLPEGFDTMRKCKPLVAVGAKEPLGGQTMMADYYHGIDGLGNVHHTHPHHTSPSETWSHLFDAPPPATLLSSIAVNAAHTNPASHTNLFTPSNRHSPHEILRILDENPVDTITLIAIGPLTNFAIAAAKDPKTFMKAKGVVVMGGSIDEPGNITPVAEFNCIADATAAARVYALTSPNPASTMPPMTGSSSLPPYPKKDEIGDRRLNVIMFPLDVTTPHTLRRDEVEAKTKPLIEKGSPLAEWVAAFLSATFQRHESLYHGYEGGSTSMALHDIVCIWYALTSSARPESWEMKKGEDIRVETQGQWTRGMCVIDRRDAKMLDNDDGESQVAGDAGGWLSTLRGNRVNRCVDTPGARLLAPLLLDTIFA
;
A
#
# COMPACT_ATOMS: atom_id res chain seq x y z
N MET A 1 17.24 3.53 1.23
CA MET A 1 16.49 4.68 1.78
C MET A 1 17.01 5.16 3.15
N PHE A 2 16.81 4.45 4.27
CA PHE A 2 17.20 4.97 5.60
C PHE A 2 18.68 5.39 5.71
N ASN A 3 19.60 4.62 5.12
CA ASN A 3 21.02 5.01 5.02
C ASN A 3 21.23 6.35 4.28
N VAL A 4 20.48 6.59 3.20
CA VAL A 4 20.52 7.85 2.44
C VAL A 4 20.01 9.01 3.29
N ILE A 5 18.96 8.79 4.09
CA ILE A 5 18.42 9.80 5.01
C ILE A 5 19.44 10.14 6.11
N GLU A 6 20.16 9.15 6.65
CA GLU A 6 21.24 9.41 7.61
C GLU A 6 22.38 10.24 7.01
N LYS A 7 22.78 9.92 5.77
CA LYS A 7 23.77 10.70 5.01
C LYS A 7 23.28 12.13 4.76
N GLU A 8 22.00 12.29 4.39
CA GLU A 8 21.37 13.61 4.20
C GLU A 8 21.35 14.42 5.48
N MET A 9 20.97 13.82 6.61
CA MET A 9 20.98 14.49 7.91
C MET A 9 22.41 14.91 8.31
N GLN A 10 23.41 14.07 8.06
CA GLN A 10 24.81 14.42 8.31
C GLN A 10 25.26 15.59 7.43
N TRP A 11 24.99 15.53 6.13
CA TRP A 11 25.30 16.61 5.20
C TRP A 11 24.62 17.93 5.64
N ARG A 12 23.34 17.90 6.04
CA ARG A 12 22.62 19.07 6.57
C ARG A 12 23.30 19.65 7.81
N ARG A 13 23.73 18.81 8.77
CA ARG A 13 24.50 19.25 9.95
C ARG A 13 25.78 19.97 9.56
N ASP A 14 26.54 19.39 8.63
CA ASP A 14 27.82 19.95 8.18
C ASP A 14 27.63 21.30 7.47
N GLN A 15 26.48 21.52 6.85
CA GLN A 15 26.07 22.80 6.24
C GLN A 15 25.37 23.77 7.21
N SER A 16 25.28 23.45 8.50
CA SER A 16 24.51 24.23 9.49
C SER A 16 23.03 24.43 9.11
N LEU A 17 22.43 23.46 8.42
CA LEU A 17 21.01 23.42 8.07
C LEU A 17 20.22 22.62 9.11
N PRO A 18 18.90 22.86 9.25
CA PRO A 18 18.03 21.96 10.00
C PRO A 18 18.11 20.54 9.45
N GLU A 19 18.35 19.56 10.33
CA GLU A 19 18.52 18.15 9.94
C GLU A 19 17.28 17.54 9.27
N GLY A 20 16.10 18.11 9.56
CA GLY A 20 14.81 17.56 9.11
C GLY A 20 14.48 16.22 9.78
N PHE A 21 13.43 15.57 9.30
CA PHE A 21 13.06 14.19 9.67
C PHE A 21 12.83 13.93 11.17
N ASP A 22 12.45 14.95 11.96
CA ASP A 22 12.22 14.84 13.40
C ASP A 22 11.23 13.75 13.79
N THR A 23 10.19 13.54 12.96
CA THR A 23 9.19 12.51 13.20
C THR A 23 9.81 11.11 13.26
N MET A 24 10.78 10.79 12.39
CA MET A 24 11.45 9.49 12.41
C MET A 24 12.36 9.31 13.64
N ARG A 25 12.86 10.41 14.22
CA ARG A 25 13.60 10.36 15.49
C ARG A 25 12.66 10.18 16.69
N LYS A 26 11.51 10.87 16.68
CA LYS A 26 10.52 10.82 17.76
C LYS A 26 9.74 9.51 17.79
N CYS A 27 9.32 9.05 16.63
CA CYS A 27 8.55 7.83 16.44
C CYS A 27 9.21 7.01 15.34
N LYS A 28 10.13 6.14 15.74
CA LYS A 28 10.83 5.27 14.78
C LYS A 28 9.82 4.34 14.11
N PRO A 29 9.73 4.32 12.77
CA PRO A 29 8.90 3.35 12.07
C PRO A 29 9.31 1.92 12.43
N LEU A 30 8.31 1.06 12.64
CA LEU A 30 8.49 -0.38 12.74
C LEU A 30 8.44 -0.97 11.33
N VAL A 31 9.42 -1.81 10.97
CA VAL A 31 9.47 -2.47 9.66
C VAL A 31 9.35 -3.97 9.87
N ALA A 32 8.36 -4.60 9.25
CA ALA A 32 8.11 -6.02 9.36
C ALA A 32 8.01 -6.65 7.98
N VAL A 33 8.66 -7.79 7.77
CA VAL A 33 8.57 -8.54 6.52
C VAL A 33 7.24 -9.29 6.47
N GLY A 34 6.53 -9.17 5.36
CA GLY A 34 5.24 -9.81 5.12
C GLY A 34 5.30 -10.99 4.16
N ALA A 35 4.14 -11.35 3.64
CA ALA A 35 3.97 -12.43 2.68
C ALA A 35 4.86 -12.24 1.45
N LYS A 36 5.48 -13.34 0.99
CA LYS A 36 6.32 -13.38 -0.21
C LYS A 36 5.53 -13.67 -1.48
N GLU A 37 4.39 -14.35 -1.34
CA GLU A 37 3.57 -14.86 -2.44
C GLU A 37 2.11 -14.42 -2.23
N PRO A 38 1.33 -14.25 -3.31
CA PRO A 38 -0.10 -13.98 -3.21
C PRO A 38 -0.87 -15.19 -2.65
N LEU A 39 -2.09 -14.95 -2.17
CA LEU A 39 -2.97 -16.01 -1.67
C LEU A 39 -3.44 -16.98 -2.77
N GLY A 40 -3.50 -16.51 -4.01
CA GLY A 40 -3.91 -17.32 -5.15
C GLY A 40 -3.47 -16.73 -6.49
N GLY A 41 -3.16 -17.63 -7.43
CA GLY A 41 -2.58 -17.29 -8.73
C GLY A 41 -1.05 -17.34 -8.71
N GLN A 42 -0.44 -16.76 -9.75
CA GLN A 42 1.02 -16.68 -9.88
C GLN A 42 1.53 -15.35 -9.33
N THR A 43 2.75 -15.37 -8.79
CA THR A 43 3.44 -14.16 -8.36
C THR A 43 3.75 -13.27 -9.54
N MET A 44 3.30 -12.03 -9.44
CA MET A 44 3.51 -11.00 -10.44
C MET A 44 4.51 -9.99 -9.91
N MET A 45 5.57 -9.77 -10.68
CA MET A 45 6.55 -8.73 -10.39
C MET A 45 6.33 -7.57 -11.35
N ALA A 46 6.51 -6.35 -10.84
CA ALA A 46 6.54 -5.12 -11.65
C ALA A 46 7.98 -4.67 -11.94
N ASP A 47 8.94 -5.60 -11.92
CA ASP A 47 10.35 -5.36 -12.23
C ASP A 47 10.55 -4.81 -13.64
N TYR A 48 9.66 -5.16 -14.57
CA TYR A 48 9.62 -4.55 -15.91
C TYR A 48 9.44 -3.04 -15.88
N TYR A 49 8.82 -2.46 -14.84
CA TYR A 49 8.58 -1.02 -14.69
C TYR A 49 9.53 -0.40 -13.65
N HIS A 50 9.72 -1.06 -12.51
CA HIS A 50 10.50 -0.55 -11.38
C HIS A 50 11.94 -1.05 -11.33
N GLY A 51 12.43 -1.86 -12.29
CA GLY A 51 13.74 -2.49 -12.21
C GLY A 51 13.79 -3.68 -11.26
N ILE A 52 14.89 -4.44 -11.31
CA ILE A 52 15.06 -5.69 -10.55
C ILE A 52 15.14 -5.42 -9.04
N ASP A 53 15.66 -4.25 -8.66
CA ASP A 53 15.72 -3.81 -7.27
C ASP A 53 14.48 -3.03 -6.81
N GLY A 54 13.46 -2.90 -7.67
CA GLY A 54 12.24 -2.11 -7.43
C GLY A 54 12.45 -0.60 -7.36
N LEU A 55 13.66 -0.10 -7.66
CA LEU A 55 14.06 1.31 -7.58
C LEU A 55 14.87 1.75 -8.81
N GLY A 56 14.51 1.26 -9.99
CA GLY A 56 15.14 1.63 -11.26
C GLY A 56 16.58 1.13 -11.42
N ASN A 57 16.94 0.03 -10.77
CA ASN A 57 18.29 -0.53 -10.71
C ASN A 57 19.33 0.43 -10.07
N VAL A 58 18.89 1.33 -9.20
CA VAL A 58 19.77 2.26 -8.48
C VAL A 58 20.81 1.54 -7.61
N HIS A 59 20.51 0.33 -7.13
CA HIS A 59 21.52 -0.48 -6.42
C HIS A 59 22.73 -0.84 -7.27
N HIS A 60 22.55 -0.98 -8.59
CA HIS A 60 23.64 -1.29 -9.51
C HIS A 60 24.31 -0.04 -10.07
N THR A 61 23.53 1.00 -10.38
CA THR A 61 24.04 2.22 -11.02
C THR A 61 24.66 3.21 -10.03
N HIS A 62 24.22 3.20 -8.77
CA HIS A 62 24.69 4.11 -7.72
C HIS A 62 24.99 3.35 -6.41
N PRO A 63 25.99 2.44 -6.42
CA PRO A 63 26.30 1.57 -5.27
C PRO A 63 26.73 2.35 -4.02
N HIS A 64 27.17 3.61 -4.15
CA HIS A 64 27.51 4.47 -3.00
C HIS A 64 26.29 4.91 -2.18
N HIS A 65 25.08 4.81 -2.74
CA HIS A 65 23.83 5.10 -2.03
C HIS A 65 23.20 3.86 -1.39
N THR A 66 23.75 2.67 -1.60
CA THR A 66 23.14 1.42 -1.17
C THR A 66 23.94 0.76 -0.06
N SER A 67 23.23 0.08 0.85
CA SER A 67 23.88 -0.71 1.90
C SER A 67 24.57 -1.91 1.24
N PRO A 68 25.68 -2.45 1.81
CA PRO A 68 26.31 -3.66 1.30
C PRO A 68 25.27 -4.77 1.13
N SER A 69 25.29 -5.46 -0.01
CA SER A 69 24.41 -6.59 -0.31
C SER A 69 24.45 -7.59 0.85
N GLU A 70 23.28 -8.07 1.28
CA GLU A 70 23.08 -9.08 2.34
C GLU A 70 23.07 -8.62 3.81
N THR A 71 23.41 -7.37 4.15
CA THR A 71 23.33 -6.94 5.57
C THR A 71 21.90 -6.74 6.08
N TRP A 72 20.92 -6.52 5.19
CA TRP A 72 19.56 -6.19 5.60
C TRP A 72 18.68 -7.40 5.90
N SER A 73 18.91 -8.55 5.24
CA SER A 73 18.04 -9.73 5.38
C SER A 73 18.08 -10.29 6.79
N HIS A 74 19.25 -10.25 7.42
CA HIS A 74 19.46 -10.70 8.80
C HIS A 74 18.89 -9.75 9.87
N LEU A 75 18.45 -8.54 9.49
CA LEU A 75 17.85 -7.60 10.43
C LEU A 75 16.51 -8.10 11.01
N PHE A 76 15.85 -9.00 10.29
CA PHE A 76 14.52 -9.50 10.64
C PHE A 76 14.56 -10.93 11.22
N ASP A 77 15.75 -11.51 11.38
CA ASP A 77 15.92 -12.84 11.94
C ASP A 77 15.62 -12.83 13.46
N ALA A 78 15.04 -13.92 13.96
CA ALA A 78 14.86 -14.10 15.40
C ALA A 78 16.23 -14.31 16.08
N PRO A 79 16.45 -13.76 17.29
CA PRO A 79 17.68 -14.03 18.03
C PRO A 79 17.78 -15.54 18.35
N PRO A 80 18.98 -16.13 18.34
CA PRO A 80 19.16 -17.54 18.64
C PRO A 80 18.66 -17.87 20.06
N PRO A 81 18.11 -19.09 20.29
CA PRO A 81 17.63 -19.49 21.61
C PRO A 81 18.75 -19.41 22.65
N ALA A 82 18.46 -18.82 23.81
CA ALA A 82 19.40 -18.77 24.93
C ALA A 82 19.72 -20.19 25.40
N THR A 83 20.92 -20.69 25.11
CA THR A 83 21.45 -21.89 25.74
C THR A 83 21.77 -21.59 27.21
N LEU A 84 21.51 -22.56 28.09
CA LEU A 84 21.62 -22.47 29.57
C LEU A 84 23.05 -22.26 30.13
N LEU A 85 23.98 -21.71 29.33
CA LEU A 85 25.36 -21.42 29.72
C LEU A 85 25.79 -20.04 29.26
N SER A 86 25.13 -18.98 29.74
CA SER A 86 25.75 -17.65 29.80
C SER A 86 25.03 -16.68 30.75
N SER A 87 24.74 -17.08 31.98
CA SER A 87 24.32 -16.16 33.06
C SER A 87 25.38 -15.11 33.44
N ILE A 88 26.54 -15.10 32.77
CA ILE A 88 27.59 -14.08 32.87
C ILE A 88 27.64 -13.17 31.62
N ALA A 89 26.97 -13.52 30.51
CA ALA A 89 26.95 -12.71 29.29
C ALA A 89 25.67 -11.87 29.10
N VAL A 90 24.65 -12.03 29.96
CA VAL A 90 23.38 -11.29 29.83
C VAL A 90 23.55 -9.77 30.05
N ASN A 91 24.62 -9.33 30.72
CA ASN A 91 24.95 -7.90 30.87
C ASN A 91 25.96 -7.37 29.83
N ALA A 92 26.44 -8.21 28.90
CA ALA A 92 27.40 -7.83 27.87
C ALA A 92 26.86 -7.97 26.42
N ALA A 93 25.60 -8.40 26.25
CA ALA A 93 24.95 -8.53 24.95
C ALA A 93 24.15 -7.28 24.51
N HIS A 94 24.39 -6.11 25.13
CA HIS A 94 23.90 -4.81 24.63
C HIS A 94 24.86 -4.13 23.65
N THR A 95 25.85 -4.86 23.14
CA THR A 95 26.74 -4.37 22.09
C THR A 95 26.84 -5.41 20.98
N ASN A 96 25.88 -5.40 20.05
CA ASN A 96 26.10 -5.97 18.72
C ASN A 96 26.79 -4.89 17.86
N PRO A 97 27.98 -5.15 17.30
CA PRO A 97 28.87 -4.11 16.79
C PRO A 97 28.49 -3.66 15.37
N ALA A 98 28.49 -2.34 15.17
CA ALA A 98 28.56 -1.62 13.89
C ALA A 98 27.33 -1.68 12.93
N SER A 99 26.70 -0.51 12.78
CA SER A 99 26.01 -0.03 11.55
C SER A 99 24.64 -0.63 11.21
N HIS A 100 23.66 -0.49 12.10
CA HIS A 100 22.25 -0.61 11.74
C HIS A 100 21.56 0.73 12.01
N THR A 101 20.84 1.24 11.01
CA THR A 101 20.29 2.61 11.00
C THR A 101 19.45 2.91 12.24
N ASN A 102 19.61 4.11 12.80
CA ASN A 102 18.84 4.56 13.95
C ASN A 102 17.42 5.02 13.60
N LEU A 103 17.05 4.98 12.31
CA LEU A 103 15.82 5.58 11.80
C LEU A 103 14.63 4.63 11.69
N PHE A 104 14.80 3.33 11.97
CA PHE A 104 13.68 2.38 12.05
C PHE A 104 13.97 1.27 13.06
N THR A 105 12.92 0.52 13.43
CA THR A 105 13.03 -0.69 14.24
C THR A 105 12.63 -1.90 13.40
N PRO A 106 13.52 -2.87 13.12
CA PRO A 106 13.12 -4.12 12.48
C PRO A 106 12.28 -4.96 13.45
N SER A 107 11.19 -5.53 12.96
CA SER A 107 10.42 -6.55 13.69
C SER A 107 10.80 -7.94 13.20
N ASN A 108 11.00 -8.86 14.15
CA ASN A 108 11.13 -10.28 13.90
C ASN A 108 9.77 -10.99 13.78
N ARG A 109 8.65 -10.27 13.93
CA ARG A 109 7.31 -10.79 13.67
C ARG A 109 6.92 -10.52 12.22
N HIS A 110 6.26 -11.50 11.63
CA HIS A 110 5.68 -11.38 10.29
C HIS A 110 4.62 -10.27 10.25
N SER A 111 4.58 -9.47 9.18
CA SER A 111 3.74 -8.27 9.06
C SER A 111 2.25 -8.43 9.45
N PRO A 112 1.52 -9.49 9.01
CA PRO A 112 0.17 -9.79 9.49
C PRO A 112 0.03 -9.88 11.01
N HIS A 113 1.03 -10.40 11.71
CA HIS A 113 1.01 -10.47 13.18
C HIS A 113 1.30 -9.11 13.82
N GLU A 114 2.17 -8.29 13.22
CA GLU A 114 2.38 -6.91 13.69
C GLU A 114 1.14 -6.06 13.49
N ILE A 115 0.44 -6.21 12.37
CA ILE A 115 -0.84 -5.53 12.12
C ILE A 115 -1.83 -5.86 13.24
N LEU A 116 -2.03 -7.14 13.54
CA LEU A 116 -2.94 -7.56 14.61
C LEU A 116 -2.48 -7.06 15.99
N ARG A 117 -1.19 -7.15 16.30
CA ARG A 117 -0.64 -6.66 17.57
C ARG A 117 -0.89 -5.16 17.75
N ILE A 118 -0.58 -4.36 16.73
CA ILE A 118 -0.78 -2.90 16.76
C ILE A 118 -2.27 -2.58 16.92
N LEU A 119 -3.15 -3.27 16.19
CA LEU A 119 -4.60 -3.07 16.33
C LEU A 119 -5.13 -3.50 17.69
N ASP A 120 -4.53 -4.51 18.32
CA ASP A 120 -4.95 -4.98 19.64
C ASP A 120 -4.49 -4.05 20.77
N GLU A 121 -3.26 -3.55 20.68
CA GLU A 121 -2.64 -2.65 21.66
C GLU A 121 -3.20 -1.22 21.63
N ASN A 122 -3.94 -0.85 20.57
CA ASN A 122 -4.51 0.49 20.42
C ASN A 122 -6.04 0.48 20.55
N PRO A 123 -6.66 1.58 21.00
CA PRO A 123 -8.11 1.67 21.06
C PRO A 123 -8.74 1.48 19.69
N VAL A 124 -9.95 0.93 19.69
CA VAL A 124 -10.76 0.76 18.48
C VAL A 124 -10.92 2.10 17.76
N ASP A 125 -10.88 2.07 16.43
CA ASP A 125 -11.08 3.22 15.54
C ASP A 125 -10.00 4.33 15.66
N THR A 126 -8.80 4.01 16.15
CA THR A 126 -7.67 4.94 16.21
C THR A 126 -6.60 4.70 15.14
N ILE A 127 -6.49 3.47 14.62
CA ILE A 127 -5.49 3.09 13.62
C ILE A 127 -6.12 3.04 12.23
N THR A 128 -5.56 3.82 11.29
CA THR A 128 -5.88 3.71 9.86
C THR A 128 -4.82 2.86 9.18
N LEU A 129 -5.24 1.80 8.49
CA LEU A 129 -4.38 0.99 7.64
C LEU A 129 -4.33 1.62 6.25
N ILE A 130 -3.14 1.72 5.66
CA ILE A 130 -2.96 2.25 4.29
C ILE A 130 -2.27 1.17 3.46
N ALA A 131 -2.98 0.63 2.47
CA ALA A 131 -2.47 -0.32 1.50
C ALA A 131 -2.10 0.41 0.21
N ILE A 132 -0.80 0.46 -0.07
CA ILE A 132 -0.19 0.97 -1.31
C ILE A 132 0.52 -0.16 -2.06
N GLY A 133 -0.07 -1.35 -1.98
CA GLY A 133 0.47 -2.61 -2.50
C GLY A 133 -0.61 -3.70 -2.46
N PRO A 134 -0.30 -4.93 -2.90
CA PRO A 134 -1.25 -6.05 -2.85
C PRO A 134 -1.76 -6.31 -1.43
N LEU A 135 -3.05 -6.63 -1.29
CA LEU A 135 -3.75 -6.73 0.00
C LEU A 135 -3.45 -8.02 0.78
N THR A 136 -2.47 -8.82 0.35
CA THR A 136 -2.13 -10.14 0.89
C THR A 136 -1.95 -10.12 2.41
N ASN A 137 -1.15 -9.20 2.95
CA ASN A 137 -0.91 -9.13 4.39
C ASN A 137 -2.18 -8.80 5.20
N PHE A 138 -3.06 -7.98 4.65
CA PHE A 138 -4.32 -7.61 5.29
C PHE A 138 -5.31 -8.77 5.26
N ALA A 139 -5.39 -9.49 4.14
CA ALA A 139 -6.21 -10.70 4.03
C ALA A 139 -5.72 -11.81 4.99
N ILE A 140 -4.40 -12.00 5.15
CA ILE A 140 -3.83 -12.95 6.12
C ILE A 140 -4.16 -12.51 7.56
N ALA A 141 -3.97 -11.24 7.89
CA ALA A 141 -4.27 -10.71 9.23
C ALA A 141 -5.76 -10.89 9.57
N ALA A 142 -6.64 -10.46 8.66
CA ALA A 142 -8.09 -10.57 8.82
C ALA A 142 -8.58 -12.02 8.90
N ALA A 143 -7.97 -12.94 8.16
CA ALA A 143 -8.32 -14.36 8.25
C ALA A 143 -7.83 -15.02 9.55
N LYS A 144 -6.74 -14.51 10.14
CA LYS A 144 -6.17 -15.04 11.38
C LYS A 144 -6.94 -14.59 12.61
N ASP A 145 -7.27 -13.30 12.71
CA ASP A 145 -8.07 -12.75 13.79
C ASP A 145 -8.99 -11.65 13.24
N PRO A 146 -10.17 -12.04 12.73
CA PRO A 146 -11.13 -11.10 12.16
C PRO A 146 -11.53 -10.02 13.15
N LYS A 147 -11.80 -10.38 14.40
CA LYS A 147 -12.28 -9.46 15.43
C LYS A 147 -11.27 -8.35 15.71
N THR A 148 -9.99 -8.70 15.84
CA THR A 148 -8.91 -7.72 16.06
C THR A 148 -8.68 -6.88 14.81
N PHE A 149 -8.68 -7.49 13.61
CA PHE A 149 -8.52 -6.73 12.36
C PHE A 149 -9.60 -5.66 12.18
N MET A 150 -10.84 -5.96 12.58
CA MET A 150 -11.96 -5.03 12.51
C MET A 150 -11.84 -3.85 13.47
N LYS A 151 -10.90 -3.84 14.41
CA LYS A 151 -10.62 -2.67 15.28
C LYS A 151 -10.09 -1.45 14.50
N ALA A 152 -9.60 -1.65 13.28
CA ALA A 152 -9.10 -0.57 12.43
C ALA A 152 -10.20 0.48 12.16
N LYS A 153 -9.81 1.77 12.22
CA LYS A 153 -10.66 2.91 11.83
C LYS A 153 -11.13 2.82 10.38
N GLY A 154 -10.27 2.27 9.54
CA GLY A 154 -10.52 2.04 8.13
C GLY A 154 -9.25 1.60 7.41
N VAL A 155 -9.45 1.15 6.18
CA VAL A 155 -8.41 0.73 5.26
C VAL A 155 -8.47 1.62 4.02
N VAL A 156 -7.44 2.44 3.84
CA VAL A 156 -7.25 3.23 2.61
C VAL A 156 -6.49 2.35 1.63
N VAL A 157 -7.02 2.16 0.42
CA VAL A 157 -6.46 1.24 -0.58
C VAL A 157 -6.16 2.02 -1.85
N MET A 158 -4.89 2.09 -2.24
CA MET A 158 -4.51 2.40 -3.62
C MET A 158 -4.69 1.12 -4.43
N GLY A 159 -5.66 1.13 -5.34
CA GLY A 159 -5.84 0.00 -6.23
C GLY A 159 -7.18 0.00 -6.94
N GLY A 160 -7.22 -0.79 -8.01
CA GLY A 160 -8.36 -0.96 -8.88
C GLY A 160 -8.52 0.14 -9.93
N SER A 161 -9.38 -0.12 -10.90
CA SER A 161 -9.81 0.83 -11.93
C SER A 161 -11.28 0.58 -12.20
N ILE A 162 -12.08 1.64 -12.36
CA ILE A 162 -13.52 1.52 -12.56
C ILE A 162 -13.94 2.04 -13.94
N ASP A 163 -13.66 3.31 -14.23
CA ASP A 163 -14.04 4.01 -15.45
C ASP A 163 -12.85 4.27 -16.39
N GLU A 164 -11.64 3.92 -15.96
CA GLU A 164 -10.41 4.00 -16.75
C GLU A 164 -9.85 2.60 -17.09
N PRO A 165 -9.00 2.46 -18.13
CA PRO A 165 -8.28 1.22 -18.39
C PRO A 165 -7.40 0.79 -17.21
N GLY A 166 -7.15 -0.51 -17.10
CA GLY A 166 -6.13 -1.03 -16.21
C GLY A 166 -4.71 -0.64 -16.64
N ASN A 167 -3.75 -0.72 -15.71
CA ASN A 167 -2.34 -0.38 -15.97
C ASN A 167 -1.43 -1.60 -16.24
N ILE A 168 -1.90 -2.82 -15.94
CA ILE A 168 -1.17 -4.07 -16.16
C ILE A 168 -1.88 -5.00 -17.14
N THR A 169 -3.22 -4.99 -17.14
CA THR A 169 -4.05 -5.58 -18.19
C THR A 169 -5.07 -4.53 -18.64
N PRO A 170 -5.81 -4.73 -19.73
CA PRO A 170 -6.78 -3.74 -20.19
C PRO A 170 -7.83 -3.34 -19.14
N VAL A 171 -8.09 -4.18 -18.14
CA VAL A 171 -9.18 -3.99 -17.15
C VAL A 171 -8.73 -4.08 -15.69
N ALA A 172 -7.48 -4.44 -15.41
CA ALA A 172 -7.00 -4.63 -14.05
C ALA A 172 -5.85 -3.67 -13.71
N GLU A 173 -5.90 -3.16 -12.49
CA GLU A 173 -4.82 -2.44 -11.83
C GLU A 173 -3.89 -3.43 -11.11
N PHE A 174 -2.60 -3.10 -11.05
CA PHE A 174 -1.53 -3.95 -10.53
C PHE A 174 -1.79 -4.54 -9.14
N ASN A 175 -2.04 -3.73 -8.11
CA ASN A 175 -2.27 -4.19 -6.74
C ASN A 175 -3.45 -5.15 -6.65
N CYS A 176 -4.52 -4.89 -7.41
CA CYS A 176 -5.68 -5.78 -7.46
C CYS A 176 -5.39 -7.11 -8.17
N ILE A 177 -4.71 -7.13 -9.31
CA ILE A 177 -4.42 -8.42 -9.99
C ILE A 177 -3.32 -9.23 -9.31
N ALA A 178 -2.35 -8.55 -8.70
CA ALA A 178 -1.22 -9.20 -8.02
C ALA A 178 -1.72 -10.14 -6.91
N ASP A 179 -2.78 -9.77 -6.20
CA ASP A 179 -3.52 -10.69 -5.34
C ASP A 179 -5.03 -10.41 -5.33
N ALA A 180 -5.70 -10.79 -6.42
CA ALA A 180 -7.14 -10.59 -6.59
C ALA A 180 -7.95 -11.30 -5.50
N THR A 181 -7.44 -12.43 -5.00
CA THR A 181 -8.09 -13.17 -3.90
C THR A 181 -8.03 -12.38 -2.61
N ALA A 182 -6.87 -11.81 -2.26
CA ALA A 182 -6.75 -10.96 -1.08
C ALA A 182 -7.61 -9.70 -1.18
N ALA A 183 -7.65 -9.04 -2.34
CA ALA A 183 -8.48 -7.87 -2.57
C ALA A 183 -9.97 -8.19 -2.39
N ALA A 184 -10.46 -9.26 -3.01
CA ALA A 184 -11.84 -9.73 -2.83
C ALA A 184 -12.15 -10.05 -1.35
N ARG A 185 -11.21 -10.70 -0.64
CA ARG A 185 -11.40 -11.04 0.78
C ARG A 185 -11.49 -9.82 1.69
N VAL A 186 -10.66 -8.81 1.48
CA VAL A 186 -10.70 -7.57 2.27
C VAL A 186 -11.97 -6.78 1.96
N TYR A 187 -12.36 -6.68 0.69
CA TYR A 187 -13.55 -5.91 0.29
C TYR A 187 -14.84 -6.57 0.80
N ALA A 188 -14.90 -7.90 0.85
CA ALA A 188 -16.03 -8.62 1.42
C ALA A 188 -16.31 -8.28 2.89
N LEU A 189 -15.31 -7.89 3.68
CA LEU A 189 -15.51 -7.46 5.08
C LEU A 189 -16.27 -6.14 5.23
N THR A 190 -16.49 -5.42 4.12
CA THR A 190 -17.37 -4.23 4.08
C THR A 190 -18.85 -4.61 3.97
N SER A 191 -19.16 -5.86 3.61
CA SER A 191 -20.52 -6.34 3.39
C SER A 191 -21.28 -6.58 4.71
N PRO A 192 -22.62 -6.39 4.74
CA PRO A 192 -23.45 -6.92 5.82
C PRO A 192 -23.40 -8.46 5.91
N ASN A 193 -23.11 -9.13 4.79
CA ASN A 193 -22.90 -10.57 4.69
C ASN A 193 -21.62 -10.86 3.89
N PRO A 194 -20.43 -10.88 4.52
CA PRO A 194 -19.16 -11.08 3.82
C PRO A 194 -19.13 -12.34 2.94
N ALA A 195 -19.76 -13.43 3.39
CA ALA A 195 -19.82 -14.67 2.61
C ALA A 195 -20.52 -14.50 1.25
N SER A 196 -21.31 -13.45 1.05
CA SER A 196 -22.02 -13.18 -0.21
C SER A 196 -21.14 -12.72 -1.37
N THR A 197 -19.96 -12.17 -1.09
CA THR A 197 -19.03 -11.60 -2.09
C THR A 197 -17.62 -12.15 -2.01
N MET A 198 -17.32 -12.94 -0.97
CA MET A 198 -16.06 -13.65 -0.88
C MET A 198 -15.88 -14.59 -2.10
N PRO A 199 -14.65 -14.70 -2.64
CA PRO A 199 -14.43 -15.49 -3.85
C PRO A 199 -14.68 -16.99 -3.61
N PRO A 200 -14.92 -17.82 -4.62
CA PRO A 200 -14.90 -19.26 -4.42
C PRO A 200 -13.51 -19.72 -3.98
N MET A 201 -13.43 -20.65 -3.03
CA MET A 201 -12.15 -21.30 -2.70
C MET A 201 -11.73 -22.18 -3.88
N THR A 202 -10.87 -21.67 -4.75
CA THR A 202 -10.33 -22.45 -5.86
C THR A 202 -8.85 -22.66 -5.68
N GLY A 203 -8.43 -23.93 -5.63
CA GLY A 203 -7.03 -24.32 -5.45
C GLY A 203 -6.57 -24.34 -3.99
N SER A 204 -5.24 -24.25 -3.80
CA SER A 204 -4.52 -24.39 -2.52
C SER A 204 -4.52 -23.10 -1.68
N SER A 205 -5.64 -22.36 -1.60
CA SER A 205 -5.71 -21.23 -0.66
C SER A 205 -5.45 -21.76 0.75
N SER A 206 -4.32 -21.35 1.35
CA SER A 206 -3.90 -21.79 2.68
C SER A 206 -4.69 -21.13 3.81
N LEU A 207 -5.51 -20.12 3.50
CA LEU A 207 -6.32 -19.42 4.48
C LEU A 207 -7.60 -20.19 4.83
N PRO A 208 -8.08 -20.05 6.08
CA PRO A 208 -9.34 -20.64 6.49
C PRO A 208 -10.53 -20.09 5.66
N PRO A 209 -11.67 -20.80 5.71
CA PRO A 209 -12.93 -20.31 5.15
C PRO A 209 -13.31 -18.93 5.69
N TYR A 210 -14.33 -18.34 5.09
CA TYR A 210 -14.76 -16.99 5.42
C TYR A 210 -15.27 -16.89 6.87
N PRO A 211 -14.85 -15.83 7.61
CA PRO A 211 -15.31 -15.65 8.97
C PRO A 211 -16.83 -15.51 9.00
N LYS A 212 -17.48 -16.24 9.91
CA LYS A 212 -18.93 -16.17 10.09
C LYS A 212 -19.32 -14.83 10.68
N LYS A 213 -20.57 -14.41 10.46
CA LYS A 213 -21.12 -13.18 11.06
C LYS A 213 -20.88 -13.11 12.57
N ASP A 214 -21.04 -14.24 13.28
CA ASP A 214 -20.83 -14.32 14.73
C ASP A 214 -19.37 -14.05 15.16
N GLU A 215 -18.38 -14.25 14.28
CA GLU A 215 -16.96 -14.01 14.56
C GLU A 215 -16.58 -12.52 14.40
N ILE A 216 -17.27 -11.81 13.52
CA ILE A 216 -17.00 -10.39 13.15
C ILE A 216 -17.94 -9.43 13.90
N GLY A 217 -19.12 -9.92 14.30
CA GLY A 217 -20.23 -9.14 14.83
C GLY A 217 -20.88 -8.27 13.75
N ASP A 218 -21.58 -7.21 14.17
CA ASP A 218 -22.27 -6.29 13.26
C ASP A 218 -21.35 -5.20 12.67
N ARG A 219 -20.06 -5.20 13.05
CA ARG A 219 -19.08 -4.25 12.52
C ARG A 219 -18.75 -4.60 11.08
N ARG A 220 -18.63 -3.56 10.24
CA ARG A 220 -18.19 -3.67 8.85
C ARG A 220 -16.91 -2.89 8.68
N LEU A 221 -16.01 -3.42 7.88
CA LEU A 221 -14.74 -2.75 7.60
C LEU A 221 -15.03 -1.50 6.79
N ASN A 222 -14.43 -0.38 7.17
CA ASN A 222 -14.49 0.85 6.38
C ASN A 222 -13.35 0.84 5.36
N VAL A 223 -13.63 0.46 4.11
CA VAL A 223 -12.65 0.51 3.01
C VAL A 223 -12.86 1.78 2.20
N ILE A 224 -11.77 2.51 1.95
CA ILE A 224 -11.72 3.71 1.12
C ILE A 224 -10.77 3.44 -0.05
N MET A 225 -11.33 3.26 -1.24
CA MET A 225 -10.62 2.91 -2.46
C MET A 225 -10.21 4.16 -3.24
N PHE A 226 -8.95 4.19 -3.67
CA PHE A 226 -8.36 5.19 -4.57
C PHE A 226 -7.95 4.48 -5.86
N PRO A 227 -8.86 4.42 -6.86
CA PRO A 227 -8.59 3.75 -8.12
C PRO A 227 -7.69 4.56 -9.06
N LEU A 228 -7.32 3.97 -10.21
CA LEU A 228 -6.61 4.67 -11.29
C LEU A 228 -7.37 5.90 -11.80
N ASP A 229 -8.70 5.86 -11.77
CA ASP A 229 -9.60 6.96 -12.15
C ASP A 229 -9.23 8.29 -11.48
N VAL A 230 -8.89 8.23 -10.19
CA VAL A 230 -8.59 9.42 -9.38
C VAL A 230 -7.10 9.63 -9.20
N THR A 231 -6.29 8.58 -9.30
CA THR A 231 -4.85 8.67 -9.00
C THR A 231 -3.99 9.01 -10.22
N THR A 232 -4.37 8.57 -11.42
CA THR A 232 -3.64 8.81 -12.67
C THR A 232 -3.42 10.31 -12.98
N PRO A 233 -4.38 11.22 -12.74
CA PRO A 233 -4.17 12.65 -13.00
C PRO A 233 -3.08 13.31 -12.15
N HIS A 234 -2.73 12.73 -10.99
CA HIS A 234 -1.70 13.26 -10.11
C HIS A 234 -0.31 12.90 -10.63
N THR A 235 0.28 13.79 -11.42
CA THR A 235 1.57 13.51 -12.06
C THR A 235 2.71 14.32 -11.46
N LEU A 236 3.87 13.69 -11.35
CA LEU A 236 5.16 14.32 -11.06
C LEU A 236 5.97 14.38 -12.36
N ARG A 237 6.35 15.58 -12.79
CA ARG A 237 7.09 15.77 -14.05
C ARG A 237 8.59 15.77 -13.81
N ARG A 238 9.36 15.36 -14.82
CA ARG A 238 10.83 15.35 -14.78
C ARG A 238 11.40 16.74 -14.51
N ASP A 239 10.89 17.76 -15.17
CA ASP A 239 11.36 19.14 -15.00
C ASP A 239 11.10 19.69 -13.59
N GLU A 240 9.98 19.34 -12.96
CA GLU A 240 9.68 19.71 -11.56
C GLU A 240 10.69 19.07 -10.59
N VAL A 241 11.00 17.79 -10.80
CA VAL A 241 12.02 17.07 -10.02
C VAL A 241 13.40 17.71 -10.22
N GLU A 242 13.82 17.91 -11.46
CA GLU A 242 15.12 18.50 -11.80
C GLU A 242 15.28 19.91 -11.25
N ALA A 243 14.24 20.74 -11.35
CA ALA A 243 14.24 22.10 -10.81
C ALA A 243 14.44 22.11 -9.29
N LYS A 244 13.90 21.11 -8.57
CA LYS A 244 14.07 20.98 -7.13
C LYS A 244 15.41 20.36 -6.73
N THR A 245 15.85 19.30 -7.42
CA THR A 245 17.00 18.49 -7.02
C THR A 245 18.33 19.07 -7.50
N LYS A 246 18.41 19.66 -8.70
CA LYS A 246 19.69 20.11 -9.28
C LYS A 246 20.46 21.10 -8.39
N PRO A 247 19.84 22.16 -7.81
CA PRO A 247 20.55 23.06 -6.92
C PRO A 247 21.03 22.41 -5.61
N LEU A 248 20.38 21.33 -5.17
CA LEU A 248 20.74 20.57 -3.98
C LEU A 248 21.87 19.58 -4.28
N ILE A 249 21.84 18.95 -5.46
CA ILE A 249 22.92 18.09 -5.96
C ILE A 249 24.21 18.89 -6.12
N GLU A 250 24.14 20.12 -6.67
CA GLU A 250 25.30 21.02 -6.77
C GLU A 250 25.91 21.38 -5.41
N LYS A 251 25.12 21.32 -4.33
CA LYS A 251 25.57 21.51 -2.94
C LYS A 251 25.96 20.20 -2.24
N GLY A 252 25.85 19.06 -2.91
CA GLY A 252 26.22 17.75 -2.41
C GLY A 252 25.17 17.03 -1.56
N SER A 253 23.87 17.33 -1.70
CA SER A 253 22.78 16.64 -0.99
C SER A 253 22.67 15.17 -1.39
N PRO A 254 22.93 14.21 -0.48
CA PRO A 254 22.79 12.79 -0.76
C PRO A 254 21.35 12.37 -1.09
N LEU A 255 20.35 13.01 -0.47
CA LEU A 255 18.94 12.69 -0.76
C LEU A 255 18.54 13.16 -2.14
N ALA A 256 18.94 14.37 -2.54
CA ALA A 256 18.60 14.90 -3.86
C ALA A 256 19.25 14.06 -4.98
N GLU A 257 20.51 13.64 -4.80
CA GLU A 257 21.21 12.75 -5.73
C GLU A 257 20.49 11.41 -5.86
N TRP A 258 20.16 10.77 -4.74
CA TRP A 258 19.47 9.49 -4.75
C TRP A 258 18.06 9.57 -5.35
N VAL A 259 17.28 10.61 -4.99
CA VAL A 259 15.94 10.85 -5.54
C VAL A 259 15.98 11.09 -7.04
N ALA A 260 16.91 11.92 -7.52
CA ALA A 260 17.09 12.16 -8.95
C ALA A 260 17.47 10.87 -9.69
N ALA A 261 18.35 10.04 -9.12
CA ALA A 261 18.80 8.80 -9.73
C ALA A 261 17.64 7.81 -9.97
N PHE A 262 16.84 7.49 -8.94
CA PHE A 262 15.78 6.48 -9.10
C PHE A 262 14.59 6.99 -9.93
N LEU A 263 14.26 8.28 -9.82
CA LEU A 263 13.21 8.88 -10.65
C LEU A 263 13.62 8.99 -12.11
N SER A 264 14.89 9.30 -12.40
CA SER A 264 15.40 9.33 -13.77
C SER A 264 15.21 7.98 -14.47
N ALA A 265 15.54 6.88 -13.80
CA ALA A 265 15.32 5.53 -14.33
C ALA A 265 13.83 5.26 -14.62
N THR A 266 12.95 5.71 -13.72
CA THR A 266 11.49 5.58 -13.90
C THR A 266 11.00 6.39 -15.10
N PHE A 267 11.44 7.64 -15.25
CA PHE A 267 11.07 8.46 -16.40
C PHE A 267 11.56 7.88 -17.73
N GLN A 268 12.82 7.42 -17.78
CA GLN A 268 13.37 6.74 -18.97
C GLN A 268 12.55 5.49 -19.32
N ARG A 269 12.13 4.74 -18.31
CA ARG A 269 11.28 3.58 -18.53
C ARG A 269 9.91 3.97 -19.09
N HIS A 270 9.30 5.01 -18.54
CA HIS A 270 8.04 5.55 -19.04
C HIS A 270 8.14 5.97 -20.52
N GLU A 271 9.18 6.69 -20.91
CA GLU A 271 9.46 7.08 -22.30
C GLU A 271 9.63 5.85 -23.22
N SER A 272 10.23 4.77 -22.72
CA SER A 272 10.40 3.54 -23.51
C SER A 272 9.11 2.75 -23.73
N LEU A 273 8.11 2.94 -22.87
CA LEU A 273 6.86 2.18 -22.89
C LEU A 273 5.74 2.91 -23.64
N TYR A 274 5.75 4.25 -23.63
CA TYR A 274 4.65 5.06 -24.14
C TYR A 274 5.12 6.06 -25.19
N HIS A 275 4.45 6.07 -26.33
CA HIS A 275 4.68 7.08 -27.37
C HIS A 275 4.22 8.48 -26.92
N GLY A 276 4.88 9.53 -27.40
CA GLY A 276 4.49 10.93 -27.15
C GLY A 276 5.01 11.52 -25.84
N TYR A 277 5.81 10.77 -25.07
CA TYR A 277 6.53 11.28 -23.91
C TYR A 277 8.00 11.45 -24.26
N GLU A 278 8.44 12.71 -24.38
CA GLU A 278 9.84 13.04 -24.64
C GLU A 278 10.30 14.20 -23.73
N GLY A 279 11.47 14.01 -23.13
CA GLY A 279 12.21 15.08 -22.46
C GLY A 279 11.59 15.53 -21.14
N GLY A 280 11.65 16.84 -20.84
CA GLY A 280 11.25 17.38 -19.54
C GLY A 280 9.75 17.30 -19.23
N SER A 281 8.91 16.98 -20.22
CA SER A 281 7.46 16.83 -20.04
C SER A 281 7.05 15.44 -19.55
N THR A 282 7.96 14.46 -19.63
CA THR A 282 7.74 13.10 -19.13
C THR A 282 7.34 13.14 -17.67
N SER A 283 6.30 12.40 -17.34
CA SER A 283 5.71 12.40 -16.01
C SER A 283 5.34 11.00 -15.57
N MET A 284 5.29 10.78 -14.27
CA MET A 284 4.78 9.56 -13.65
C MET A 284 3.61 9.88 -12.73
N ALA A 285 2.65 8.96 -12.63
CA ALA A 285 1.53 9.13 -11.71
C ALA A 285 1.96 8.80 -10.26
N LEU A 286 1.48 9.61 -9.32
CA LEU A 286 1.78 9.56 -7.88
C LEU A 286 0.77 8.69 -7.12
N HIS A 287 0.47 7.51 -7.66
CA HIS A 287 -0.64 6.67 -7.21
C HIS A 287 -0.73 6.50 -5.68
N ASP A 288 0.35 6.01 -5.09
CA ASP A 288 0.44 5.70 -3.65
C ASP A 288 0.40 6.96 -2.78
N ILE A 289 1.03 8.03 -3.26
CA ILE A 289 1.18 9.29 -2.51
C ILE A 289 -0.18 9.96 -2.33
N VAL A 290 -1.13 9.78 -3.25
CA VAL A 290 -2.50 10.29 -3.08
C VAL A 290 -3.17 9.71 -1.83
N CYS A 291 -2.95 8.43 -1.53
CA CYS A 291 -3.48 7.80 -0.31
C CYS A 291 -2.86 8.37 0.97
N ILE A 292 -1.55 8.64 0.94
CA ILE A 292 -0.85 9.29 2.05
C ILE A 292 -1.34 10.73 2.24
N TRP A 293 -1.52 11.46 1.15
CA TRP A 293 -2.05 12.81 1.17
C TRP A 293 -3.46 12.86 1.76
N TYR A 294 -4.32 11.91 1.40
CA TYR A 294 -5.64 11.73 2.02
C TYR A 294 -5.53 11.46 3.53
N ALA A 295 -4.69 10.51 3.93
CA ALA A 295 -4.54 10.16 5.35
C ALA A 295 -4.07 11.34 6.21
N LEU A 296 -3.22 12.21 5.65
CA LEU A 296 -2.69 13.39 6.35
C LEU A 296 -3.67 14.56 6.41
N THR A 297 -4.55 14.73 5.41
CA THR A 297 -5.30 15.99 5.24
C THR A 297 -6.82 15.86 5.40
N SER A 298 -7.38 14.68 5.15
CA SER A 298 -8.83 14.46 5.08
C SER A 298 -9.59 14.84 6.36
N SER A 299 -8.97 14.68 7.54
CA SER A 299 -9.63 15.04 8.80
C SER A 299 -9.76 16.55 9.00
N ALA A 300 -8.87 17.34 8.40
CA ALA A 300 -8.87 18.81 8.52
C ALA A 300 -9.72 19.48 7.45
N ARG A 301 -9.87 18.85 6.28
CA ARG A 301 -10.65 19.35 5.13
C ARG A 301 -11.41 18.20 4.46
N PRO A 302 -12.41 17.61 5.12
CA PRO A 302 -13.16 16.50 4.53
C PRO A 302 -13.92 16.90 3.26
N GLU A 303 -14.34 18.15 3.15
CA GLU A 303 -15.07 18.71 2.02
C GLU A 303 -14.25 18.82 0.73
N SER A 304 -12.91 18.76 0.82
CA SER A 304 -12.04 18.81 -0.36
C SER A 304 -11.84 17.44 -1.03
N TRP A 305 -12.45 16.39 -0.49
CA TRP A 305 -12.37 15.03 -1.03
C TRP A 305 -13.77 14.55 -1.40
N GLU A 306 -14.00 14.19 -2.66
CA GLU A 306 -15.30 13.68 -3.10
C GLU A 306 -15.31 12.15 -3.01
N MET A 307 -16.33 11.62 -2.33
CA MET A 307 -16.46 10.19 -2.05
C MET A 307 -17.84 9.69 -2.46
N LYS A 308 -17.88 8.63 -3.25
CA LYS A 308 -19.07 7.77 -3.36
C LYS A 308 -19.04 6.73 -2.25
N LYS A 309 -20.13 6.63 -1.49
CA LYS A 309 -20.16 5.79 -0.28
C LYS A 309 -20.98 4.53 -0.48
N GLY A 310 -20.47 3.42 0.05
CA GLY A 310 -21.20 2.16 0.11
C GLY A 310 -21.50 1.52 -1.23
N GLU A 311 -20.65 1.71 -2.25
CA GLU A 311 -20.81 1.06 -3.56
C GLU A 311 -20.52 -0.45 -3.46
N ASP A 312 -21.30 -1.27 -4.17
CA ASP A 312 -21.02 -2.69 -4.35
C ASP A 312 -19.94 -2.89 -5.42
N ILE A 313 -18.69 -2.77 -4.98
CA ILE A 313 -17.50 -3.02 -5.80
C ILE A 313 -16.96 -4.41 -5.47
N ARG A 314 -16.96 -5.32 -6.45
CA ARG A 314 -16.46 -6.70 -6.30
C ARG A 314 -15.19 -6.88 -7.12
N VAL A 315 -14.33 -7.82 -6.73
CA VAL A 315 -13.09 -8.11 -7.47
C VAL A 315 -13.24 -9.45 -8.18
N GLU A 316 -13.04 -9.47 -9.49
CA GLU A 316 -13.00 -10.70 -10.30
C GLU A 316 -11.70 -11.47 -10.00
N THR A 317 -11.80 -12.73 -9.59
CA THR A 317 -10.63 -13.50 -9.12
C THR A 317 -10.15 -14.59 -10.09
N GLN A 318 -10.95 -14.93 -11.11
CA GLN A 318 -10.78 -16.15 -11.92
C GLN A 318 -10.71 -15.91 -13.41
N GLY A 319 -11.43 -14.92 -13.93
CA GLY A 319 -11.57 -14.72 -15.38
C GLY A 319 -10.22 -14.64 -16.08
N GLN A 320 -10.03 -15.40 -17.16
CA GLN A 320 -8.78 -15.44 -17.93
C GLN A 320 -8.31 -14.04 -18.38
N TRP A 321 -9.27 -13.18 -18.73
CA TRP A 321 -9.01 -11.83 -19.26
C TRP A 321 -9.34 -10.71 -18.27
N THR A 322 -10.05 -11.03 -17.20
CA THR A 322 -10.67 -10.05 -16.29
C THR A 322 -10.26 -10.22 -14.83
N ARG A 323 -9.40 -11.20 -14.50
CA ARG A 323 -8.84 -11.34 -13.14
C ARG A 323 -8.21 -10.01 -12.68
N GLY A 324 -8.56 -9.58 -11.48
CA GLY A 324 -8.15 -8.31 -10.88
C GLY A 324 -9.05 -7.12 -11.25
N MET A 325 -10.03 -7.27 -12.13
CA MET A 325 -10.99 -6.21 -12.46
C MET A 325 -11.87 -5.89 -11.24
N CYS A 326 -12.03 -4.60 -10.97
CA CYS A 326 -13.02 -4.11 -10.00
C CYS A 326 -14.37 -3.92 -10.73
N VAL A 327 -15.30 -4.82 -10.45
CA VAL A 327 -16.61 -4.88 -11.08
C VAL A 327 -17.61 -4.05 -10.27
N ILE A 328 -18.29 -3.14 -10.94
CA ILE A 328 -19.39 -2.34 -10.39
C ILE A 328 -20.64 -2.53 -11.25
N ASP A 329 -21.79 -2.66 -10.61
CA ASP A 329 -23.07 -2.69 -11.32
C ASP A 329 -23.55 -1.27 -11.63
N ARG A 330 -23.68 -0.95 -12.91
CA ARG A 330 -24.18 0.34 -13.41
C ARG A 330 -25.59 0.25 -13.99
N ARG A 331 -26.23 -0.91 -13.89
CA ARG A 331 -27.61 -1.06 -14.30
C ARG A 331 -28.46 -0.22 -13.35
N ASP A 332 -29.27 0.69 -13.88
CA ASP A 332 -30.22 1.51 -13.11
C ASP A 332 -31.45 0.66 -12.72
N ALA A 333 -31.18 -0.46 -12.05
CA ALA A 333 -32.15 -1.43 -11.62
C ALA A 333 -32.54 -1.17 -10.16
N LYS A 334 -33.82 -1.39 -9.85
CA LYS A 334 -34.31 -1.25 -8.46
C LYS A 334 -33.73 -2.37 -7.60
N MET A 335 -33.32 -2.01 -6.38
CA MET A 335 -32.97 -2.97 -5.36
C MET A 335 -34.17 -3.88 -5.05
N LEU A 336 -33.88 -5.15 -4.81
CA LEU A 336 -34.83 -6.18 -4.44
C LEU A 336 -34.66 -6.48 -2.94
N ASP A 337 -35.72 -6.21 -2.17
CA ASP A 337 -35.74 -6.54 -0.75
C ASP A 337 -36.03 -8.03 -0.59
N ASN A 338 -35.05 -8.75 -0.04
CA ASN A 338 -35.19 -10.12 0.44
C ASN A 338 -34.85 -10.13 1.93
N ASP A 339 -35.79 -10.57 2.78
CA ASP A 339 -35.67 -10.48 4.24
C ASP A 339 -34.55 -11.34 4.85
N ASP A 340 -34.08 -12.38 4.16
CA ASP A 340 -33.14 -13.35 4.73
C ASP A 340 -31.66 -13.11 4.37
N GLY A 341 -31.36 -12.33 3.33
CA GLY A 341 -29.99 -12.07 2.84
C GLY A 341 -29.23 -13.32 2.34
N GLU A 342 -29.87 -14.48 2.33
CA GLU A 342 -29.29 -15.78 1.98
C GLU A 342 -29.85 -16.30 0.66
N SER A 343 -31.17 -16.18 0.46
CA SER A 343 -31.85 -16.69 -0.72
C SER A 343 -31.56 -15.85 -1.96
N GLN A 344 -31.25 -16.53 -3.06
CA GLN A 344 -31.05 -15.88 -4.35
C GLN A 344 -32.40 -15.42 -4.91
N VAL A 345 -32.50 -14.14 -5.30
CA VAL A 345 -33.72 -13.61 -5.92
C VAL A 345 -33.76 -14.03 -7.39
N ALA A 346 -34.92 -14.50 -7.85
CA ALA A 346 -35.12 -14.79 -9.27
C ALA A 346 -34.86 -13.51 -10.10
N GLY A 347 -33.94 -13.61 -11.08
CA GLY A 347 -33.53 -12.46 -11.89
C GLY A 347 -32.34 -11.66 -11.35
N ASP A 348 -31.87 -11.93 -10.13
CA ASP A 348 -30.68 -11.30 -9.52
C ASP A 348 -29.52 -12.29 -9.39
N ALA A 349 -28.96 -12.69 -10.53
CA ALA A 349 -27.80 -13.57 -10.56
C ALA A 349 -26.60 -12.91 -9.86
N GLY A 350 -26.11 -13.50 -8.77
CA GLY A 350 -25.02 -12.94 -7.98
C GLY A 350 -25.46 -12.00 -6.85
N GLY A 351 -26.76 -11.70 -6.70
CA GLY A 351 -27.25 -10.88 -5.59
C GLY A 351 -26.77 -9.43 -5.63
N TRP A 352 -26.75 -8.80 -6.80
CA TRP A 352 -26.32 -7.40 -7.00
C TRP A 352 -27.39 -6.40 -6.59
N LEU A 353 -28.65 -6.80 -6.62
CA LEU A 353 -29.78 -5.95 -6.27
C LEU A 353 -30.19 -6.11 -4.80
N SER A 354 -29.42 -6.83 -3.98
CA SER A 354 -29.73 -7.07 -2.56
C SER A 354 -29.10 -6.03 -1.63
N THR A 355 -29.88 -5.54 -0.68
CA THR A 355 -29.41 -4.62 0.38
C THR A 355 -28.63 -5.30 1.50
N LEU A 356 -28.67 -6.63 1.58
CA LEU A 356 -27.98 -7.46 2.58
C LEU A 356 -26.73 -8.16 2.01
N ARG A 357 -26.60 -8.22 0.69
CA ARG A 357 -25.43 -8.75 -0.01
C ARG A 357 -24.63 -7.63 -0.66
N GLY A 358 -23.49 -7.98 -1.24
CA GLY A 358 -22.64 -7.01 -1.92
C GLY A 358 -21.72 -6.28 -0.95
N ASN A 359 -20.69 -5.65 -1.48
CA ASN A 359 -19.74 -4.86 -0.71
C ASN A 359 -20.30 -3.45 -0.42
N ARG A 360 -19.69 -2.75 0.53
CA ARG A 360 -19.98 -1.34 0.87
C ARG A 360 -18.67 -0.57 0.86
N VAL A 361 -18.04 -0.48 -0.31
CA VAL A 361 -16.77 0.22 -0.49
C VAL A 361 -17.03 1.71 -0.66
N ASN A 362 -16.28 2.54 0.04
CA ASN A 362 -16.24 3.97 -0.24
C ASN A 362 -15.17 4.21 -1.31
N ARG A 363 -15.51 4.91 -2.39
CA ARG A 363 -14.58 5.21 -3.48
C ARG A 363 -14.34 6.70 -3.58
N CYS A 364 -13.08 7.07 -3.62
CA CYS A 364 -12.67 8.43 -3.95
C CYS A 364 -12.92 8.68 -5.43
N VAL A 365 -13.64 9.76 -5.74
CA VAL A 365 -13.99 10.14 -7.12
C VAL A 365 -13.41 11.51 -7.51
N ASP A 366 -13.04 12.34 -6.54
CA ASP A 366 -12.29 13.58 -6.79
C ASP A 366 -11.41 13.96 -5.60
N THR A 367 -10.36 14.74 -5.86
CA THR A 367 -9.35 15.17 -4.88
C THR A 367 -9.27 16.70 -4.79
N PRO A 368 -8.56 17.27 -3.80
CA PRO A 368 -8.43 18.72 -3.66
C PRO A 368 -7.76 19.42 -4.85
N GLY A 369 -7.14 18.67 -5.78
CA GLY A 369 -6.56 19.19 -7.01
C GLY A 369 -5.36 18.40 -7.51
N ALA A 370 -5.42 17.94 -8.77
CA ALA A 370 -4.39 17.11 -9.40
C ALA A 370 -2.97 17.70 -9.36
N ARG A 371 -2.85 19.03 -9.53
CA ARG A 371 -1.57 19.75 -9.61
C ARG A 371 -1.01 20.24 -8.27
N LEU A 372 -1.74 20.07 -7.17
CA LEU A 372 -1.28 20.52 -5.85
C LEU A 372 -0.29 19.56 -5.20
N LEU A 373 -0.40 18.26 -5.49
CA LEU A 373 0.33 17.22 -4.79
C LEU A 373 1.83 17.23 -5.09
N ALA A 374 2.23 17.35 -6.36
CA ALA A 374 3.64 17.25 -6.75
C ALA A 374 4.51 18.36 -6.13
N PRO A 375 4.15 19.66 -6.19
CA PRO A 375 4.90 20.71 -5.51
C PRO A 375 4.94 20.50 -4.00
N LEU A 376 3.80 20.18 -3.37
CA LEU A 376 3.71 19.91 -1.94
C LEU A 376 4.65 18.77 -1.51
N LEU A 377 4.69 17.69 -2.29
CA LEU A 377 5.55 16.54 -2.04
C LEU A 377 7.03 16.93 -2.10
N LEU A 378 7.44 17.59 -3.18
CA LEU A 378 8.83 18.03 -3.39
C LEU A 378 9.27 19.02 -2.31
N ASP A 379 8.42 19.98 -1.96
CA ASP A 379 8.69 20.94 -0.89
C ASP A 379 8.79 20.26 0.47
N THR A 380 7.96 19.26 0.75
CA THR A 380 8.00 18.53 2.03
C THR A 380 9.25 17.67 2.16
N ILE A 381 9.66 16.98 1.09
CA ILE A 381 10.85 16.10 1.11
C ILE A 381 12.15 16.91 1.26
N PHE A 382 12.21 18.09 0.63
CA PHE A 382 13.42 18.92 0.55
C PHE A 382 13.38 20.21 1.36
N ALA A 383 12.37 20.40 2.23
CA ALA A 383 12.39 21.40 3.29
C ALA A 383 13.58 21.16 4.23
#